data_AF-A0A651H292-F1
#
_entry.id   AF-A0A651H292-F1
#
_cell.length_a   1.000
_cell.length_b   1.000
_cell.length_c   1.000
_cell.angle_alpha   90.00
_cell.angle_beta   90.00
_cell.angle_gamma   90.00
#
_symmetry.space_group_name_H-M   'P 1'
#
loop_
_entity.id
_entity.type
_entity.pdbx_description
1 polymer ?
#
loop_
_entity_poly.entity_id
_entity_poly.type
_entity_poly.pdbx_seq_one_letter_code
_entity_poly.pdbx_strand_id
1 'polypeptide(L)'
;MSRSREILSYLGLFLALALGLPLVGGLLGAGVFLVVGWALETGYTAGERAWSGFRHLGFLTLIWALGIGVVACVRRAYRKHHPRETPAREGAPSRG
;
A
#
# COMPACT_ATOMS: atom_id res chain seq x y z
N MET A 1 28.96 3.44 -10.60
CA MET A 1 27.85 2.54 -10.98
C MET A 1 26.80 2.27 -9.87
N SER A 2 26.89 2.82 -8.64
CA SER A 2 25.91 2.48 -7.57
C SER A 2 24.60 3.28 -7.59
N ARG A 3 24.60 4.58 -7.97
CA ARG A 3 23.37 5.41 -7.95
C ARG A 3 22.25 4.92 -8.87
N SER A 4 22.57 4.42 -10.06
CA SER A 4 21.56 3.98 -11.04
C SER A 4 20.74 2.78 -10.55
N ARG A 5 21.38 1.85 -9.83
CA ARG A 5 20.68 0.69 -9.23
C ARG A 5 19.76 1.10 -8.08
N GLU A 6 20.14 2.12 -7.31
CA GLU A 6 19.31 2.64 -6.24
C GLU A 6 18.05 3.31 -6.78
N ILE A 7 18.19 4.14 -7.82
CA ILE A 7 17.06 4.78 -8.49
C ILE A 7 16.10 3.72 -9.04
N LEU A 8 16.62 2.68 -9.71
CA LEU A 8 15.80 1.57 -10.20
C LEU A 8 15.05 0.84 -9.07
N SER A 9 15.68 0.66 -7.91
CA SER A 9 15.06 0.00 -6.76
C SER A 9 13.94 0.84 -6.13
N TYR A 10 14.12 2.17 -6.04
CA TYR A 10 13.07 3.07 -5.57
C TYR A 10 11.91 3.17 -6.56
N LEU A 11 12.22 3.26 -7.86
CA LEU A 11 11.22 3.30 -8.91
C LEU A 11 10.38 2.01 -8.92
N GLY A 12 11.03 0.85 -8.78
CA GLY A 12 10.34 -0.43 -8.67
C GLY A 12 9.44 -0.54 -7.43
N LEU A 13 9.91 -0.05 -6.28
CA LEU A 13 9.09 -0.02 -5.06
C LEU A 13 7.87 0.90 -5.22
N PHE A 14 8.08 2.08 -5.80
CA PHE A 14 7.01 3.03 -6.07
C PHE A 14 5.98 2.44 -7.03
N LEU A 15 6.42 1.82 -8.12
CA LEU A 15 5.55 1.19 -9.11
C LEU A 15 4.76 0.01 -8.51
N ALA A 16 5.41 -0.81 -7.68
CA ALA A 16 4.77 -1.91 -6.99
C ALA A 16 3.67 -1.43 -6.02
N LEU A 17 3.90 -0.33 -5.30
CA LEU A 17 2.89 0.28 -4.43
C LEU A 17 1.78 0.97 -5.23
N ALA A 18 2.15 1.72 -6.28
CA ALA A 18 1.23 2.45 -7.13
C ALA A 18 0.31 1.52 -7.93
N LEU A 19 0.75 0.31 -8.28
CA LEU A 19 -0.08 -0.68 -8.97
C LEU A 19 -0.73 -1.68 -8.01
N GLY A 20 0.00 -2.16 -7.00
CA GLY A 20 -0.48 -3.20 -6.11
C GLY A 20 -1.60 -2.72 -5.19
N LEU A 21 -1.47 -1.51 -4.62
CA LEU A 21 -2.45 -1.01 -3.67
C LEU A 21 -3.82 -0.71 -4.31
N PRO A 22 -3.89 -0.10 -5.52
CA PRO A 22 -5.16 0.06 -6.23
C PRO A 22 -5.75 -1.25 -6.71
N LEU A 23 -4.93 -2.23 -7.08
CA LEU A 23 -5.44 -3.54 -7.47
C LEU A 23 -6.16 -4.21 -6.30
N VAL A 24 -5.50 -4.23 -5.13
CA VAL A 24 -6.06 -4.81 -3.90
C VAL A 24 -7.27 -4.01 -3.42
N GLY A 25 -7.19 -2.68 -3.45
CA GLY A 25 -8.28 -1.79 -3.07
C GLY A 25 -9.51 -1.92 -3.99
N GLY A 26 -9.27 -2.04 -5.29
CA GLY A 26 -10.32 -2.29 -6.29
C GLY A 26 -10.96 -3.67 -6.14
N LEU A 27 -10.17 -4.72 -5.88
CA LEU A 27 -10.67 -6.07 -5.62
C LEU A 27 -11.53 -6.13 -4.35
N LEU A 28 -11.05 -5.53 -3.25
CA LEU A 28 -11.82 -5.43 -2.02
C LEU A 28 -13.10 -4.61 -2.22
N GLY A 29 -13.02 -3.50 -2.94
CA GLY A 29 -14.17 -2.66 -3.24
C GLY A 29 -15.22 -3.35 -4.11
N ALA A 30 -14.79 -4.10 -5.13
CA ALA A 30 -15.67 -4.92 -5.95
C ALA A 30 -16.37 -6.00 -5.12
N GLY A 31 -15.65 -6.66 -4.21
CA GLY A 31 -16.22 -7.64 -3.28
C GLY A 31 -17.28 -7.03 -2.36
N VAL A 32 -16.96 -5.90 -1.72
CA VAL A 32 -17.91 -5.20 -0.83
C VAL A 32 -19.16 -4.74 -1.58
N PHE A 33 -19.01 -4.17 -2.78
CA PHE A 33 -20.14 -3.73 -3.59
C PHE A 33 -21.00 -4.89 -4.13
N LEU A 34 -20.40 -6.04 -4.44
CA LEU A 34 -21.14 -7.24 -4.81
C LEU A 34 -21.97 -7.75 -3.62
N VAL A 35 -21.38 -7.82 -2.42
CA VAL A 35 -22.06 -8.28 -1.21
C VAL A 35 -23.18 -7.31 -0.80
N VAL A 36 -22.90 -6.01 -0.78
CA VAL A 36 -23.89 -4.96 -0.45
C VAL A 36 -24.99 -4.90 -1.52
N GLY A 37 -24.63 -5.03 -2.80
CA GLY A 37 -25.58 -5.06 -3.90
C GLY A 37 -26.49 -6.29 -3.87
N TRP A 38 -25.98 -7.43 -3.43
CA TRP A 38 -26.78 -8.64 -3.20
C TRP A 38 -27.75 -8.46 -2.04
N ALA A 39 -27.32 -7.82 -0.94
CA ALA A 39 -28.17 -7.56 0.22
C ALA A 39 -29.27 -6.51 -0.02
N LEU A 40 -29.09 -5.60 -0.97
CA LEU A 40 -30.01 -4.49 -1.22
C LEU A 40 -31.02 -4.72 -2.37
N GLU A 41 -31.02 -5.90 -3.03
CA GLU A 41 -31.96 -6.27 -4.12
C GLU A 41 -32.23 -5.17 -5.15
N THR A 42 -31.26 -4.31 -5.43
CA THR A 42 -31.44 -3.25 -6.42
C THR A 42 -31.54 -3.89 -7.82
N GLY A 43 -32.37 -3.43 -8.75
CA GLY A 43 -32.55 -4.12 -10.05
C GLY A 43 -31.35 -4.12 -11.02
N TYR A 44 -30.13 -3.85 -10.54
CA TYR A 44 -28.90 -3.72 -11.34
C TYR A 44 -28.14 -5.03 -11.50
N THR A 45 -27.57 -5.21 -12.68
CA THR A 45 -26.76 -6.37 -13.07
C THR A 45 -25.48 -6.45 -12.23
N ALA A 46 -25.09 -7.65 -11.78
CA ALA A 46 -23.92 -7.85 -10.91
C ALA A 46 -22.61 -7.27 -11.48
N GLY A 47 -22.47 -7.26 -12.81
CA GLY A 47 -21.31 -6.65 -13.50
C GLY A 47 -21.22 -5.13 -13.37
N GLU A 48 -22.35 -4.41 -13.45
CA GLU A 48 -22.37 -2.94 -13.34
C GLU A 48 -22.03 -2.49 -11.91
N ARG A 49 -22.46 -3.27 -10.91
CA ARG A 49 -22.11 -3.00 -9.50
C ARG A 49 -20.64 -3.23 -9.21
N ALA A 50 -20.07 -4.33 -9.71
CA ALA A 50 -18.65 -4.61 -9.56
C ALA A 50 -17.79 -3.54 -10.25
N TRP A 51 -18.18 -3.09 -11.45
CA TRP A 51 -17.49 -2.04 -12.19
C TRP A 51 -17.57 -0.67 -11.51
N SER A 52 -18.74 -0.29 -11.00
CA SER A 52 -18.94 0.95 -10.26
C SER A 52 -18.14 0.95 -8.94
N GLY A 53 -18.20 -0.14 -8.18
CA GLY A 53 -17.43 -0.32 -6.95
C GLY A 53 -15.92 -0.27 -7.20
N PHE A 54 -15.43 -0.97 -8.22
CA PHE A 54 -14.02 -0.92 -8.62
C PHE A 54 -13.59 0.50 -9.01
N ARG A 55 -14.42 1.25 -9.74
CA ARG A 55 -14.08 2.61 -10.18
C ARG A 55 -14.03 3.61 -9.03
N HIS A 56 -14.94 3.53 -8.06
CA HIS A 56 -14.95 4.45 -6.91
C HIS A 56 -13.92 4.08 -5.84
N LEU A 57 -13.87 2.81 -5.41
CA LEU A 57 -12.87 2.37 -4.44
C LEU A 57 -11.46 2.30 -5.03
N GLY A 58 -11.32 1.92 -6.31
CA GLY A 58 -10.05 1.96 -7.03
C GLY A 58 -9.47 3.37 -7.12
N PHE A 59 -10.31 4.39 -7.35
CA PHE A 59 -9.86 5.78 -7.36
C PHE A 59 -9.45 6.28 -5.97
N LEU A 60 -10.24 5.95 -4.93
CA LEU A 60 -9.94 6.33 -3.56
C LEU A 60 -8.63 5.67 -3.09
N THR A 61 -8.44 4.39 -3.43
CA THR A 61 -7.23 3.64 -3.08
C THR A 61 -6.02 4.08 -3.89
N LEU A 62 -6.17 4.56 -5.13
CA LEU A 62 -5.12 5.23 -5.91
C LEU A 62 -4.58 6.49 -5.21
N ILE A 63 -5.46 7.35 -4.71
CA ILE A 63 -5.06 8.58 -3.98
C ILE A 63 -4.24 8.20 -2.74
N TRP A 64 -4.70 7.20 -1.98
CA TRP A 64 -3.99 6.70 -0.81
C TRP A 64 -2.68 5.97 -1.16
N ALA A 65 -2.64 5.24 -2.27
CA ALA A 65 -1.45 4.54 -2.76
C ALA A 65 -0.31 5.51 -3.04
N LEU A 66 -0.62 6.66 -3.63
CA LEU A 66 0.37 7.70 -3.91
C LEU A 66 0.99 8.23 -2.62
N GLY A 67 0.16 8.54 -1.62
CA GLY A 67 0.61 9.00 -0.30
C GLY A 67 1.48 7.97 0.42
N ILE A 68 1.06 6.70 0.43
CA ILE A 68 1.81 5.60 1.04
C ILE A 68 3.14 5.38 0.31
N GLY A 69 3.16 5.48 -1.02
CA GLY A 69 4.37 5.39 -1.84
C GLY A 69 5.42 6.43 -1.45
N VAL A 70 5.01 7.70 -1.29
CA VAL A 70 5.90 8.77 -0.85
C VAL A 70 6.42 8.51 0.55
N VAL A 71 5.55 8.17 1.51
CA VAL A 71 5.96 7.88 2.90
C VAL A 71 6.91 6.69 2.96
N ALA A 72 6.68 5.64 2.17
CA ALA A 72 7.56 4.48 2.11
C ALA A 72 8.95 4.83 1.56
N CYS A 73 9.00 5.65 0.50
CA CYS A 73 10.25 6.15 -0.06
C CYS A 73 11.02 7.02 0.95
N VAL A 74 10.33 7.97 1.61
CA VAL A 74 10.93 8.83 2.65
C VAL A 74 11.43 8.00 3.83
N ARG A 75 10.64 7.06 4.34
CA ARG A 75 11.04 6.18 5.44
C ARG A 75 12.24 5.31 5.08
N ARG A 76 12.31 4.81 3.85
CA ARG A 76 13.44 3.99 3.37
C ARG A 76 14.71 4.83 3.19
N ALA A 77 14.59 6.04 2.64
CA ALA A 77 15.70 6.99 2.55
C ALA A 77 16.19 7.40 3.95
N TYR A 78 15.27 7.74 4.86
CA TYR A 78 15.58 8.09 6.24
C TYR A 78 16.33 6.97 6.97
N ARG A 79 15.84 5.72 6.90
CA ARG A 79 16.53 4.54 7.47
C ARG A 79 17.93 4.31 6.92
N LYS A 80 18.18 4.69 5.67
CA LYS A 80 19.50 4.51 5.02
C LYS A 80 20.50 5.55 5.51
N HIS A 81 20.05 6.78 5.77
CA HIS A 81 20.90 7.85 6.31
C HIS A 81 21.00 7.85 7.83
N HIS A 82 20.06 7.20 8.52
CA HIS A 82 20.01 7.05 9.97
C HIS A 82 19.92 5.56 10.31
N PRO A 83 20.97 4.76 10.02
CA PRO A 83 21.03 3.38 10.46
C PRO A 83 20.86 3.39 11.98
N ARG A 84 19.82 2.71 12.49
CA ARG A 84 19.55 2.65 13.92
C ARG A 84 20.83 2.20 14.62
N GLU A 85 21.44 3.10 15.37
CA GLU A 85 22.33 2.73 16.45
C GLU A 85 21.51 1.79 17.31
N THR A 86 21.83 0.50 17.21
CA THR A 86 21.20 -0.50 18.05
C THR A 86 21.57 -0.04 19.45
N PRO A 87 20.62 0.34 20.33
CA PRO A 87 20.98 0.63 21.69
C PRO A 87 21.66 -0.64 22.17
N ALA A 88 22.97 -0.52 22.43
CA ALA A 88 23.72 -1.55 23.11
C ALA A 88 22.85 -1.99 24.28
N ARG A 89 22.70 -3.29 24.46
CA ARG A 89 21.99 -3.87 25.60
C ARG A 89 22.65 -3.36 26.89
N GLU A 90 22.25 -2.18 27.32
CA GLU A 90 22.61 -1.57 28.59
C GLU A 90 21.55 -2.08 29.56
N GLY A 91 21.84 -3.25 30.11
CA GLY A 91 20.90 -4.00 30.92
C GLY A 91 21.11 -5.51 30.86
N ALA A 92 22.36 -5.97 30.89
CA ALA A 92 22.62 -7.30 31.43
C ALA A 92 22.62 -7.16 32.97
N PRO A 93 21.62 -7.68 33.70
CA PRO A 93 21.73 -7.73 35.14
C PRO A 93 22.87 -8.68 35.49
N SER A 94 23.95 -8.14 36.08
CA SER A 94 24.98 -8.94 36.75
C SER A 94 24.29 -9.67 37.91
N ARG A 95 23.98 -10.95 37.71
CA ARG A 95 23.55 -11.82 38.81
C ARG A 95 24.79 -12.11 39.67
N GLY A 96 24.78 -11.54 40.87
CA GLY A 96 25.57 -12.04 41.99
C GLY A 96 25.00 -13.34 42.54
#